data_AF-G4YS40-F1
#
_entry.id   AF-G4YS40-F1
#
_cell.length_a   1.000
_cell.length_b   1.000
_cell.length_c   1.000
_cell.angle_alpha   90.00
_cell.angle_beta   90.00
_cell.angle_gamma   90.00
#
_symmetry.space_group_name_H-M   'P 1'
#
loop_
_entity.id
_entity.type
_entity.pdbx_description
1 polymer ?
#
loop_
_entity_poly.entity_id
_entity_poly.type
_entity_poly.pdbx_seq_one_letter_code
_entity_poly.pdbx_strand_id
1 'polypeptide(L)'
;PRARKKGAQSLSAVRFQWFTAEPRVYASRSVKKTALYEYRHLAGYLMLFLPEGFALDTSSPAYKSEVLELGNKAQQNALTFLKSHGSSAVAAGTALKALRQMQKLGKLDELITQFHERINRGVIVGPTP
;
A
#
# COMPACT_ATOMS: atom_id res chain seq x y z
N PRO A 1 -15.07 -18.39 7.90
CA PRO A 1 -15.47 -17.00 7.55
C PRO A 1 -15.03 -16.61 6.13
N ARG A 2 -16.00 -16.68 5.21
CA ARG A 2 -16.03 -16.27 3.78
C ARG A 2 -14.70 -16.20 3.03
N ALA A 3 -14.33 -17.32 2.40
CA ALA A 3 -13.58 -17.30 1.15
C ALA A 3 -14.44 -16.61 0.07
N ARG A 4 -14.22 -15.31 -0.17
CA ARG A 4 -14.82 -14.62 -1.32
C ARG A 4 -14.05 -15.02 -2.58
N LYS A 5 -14.80 -15.38 -3.63
CA LYS A 5 -14.34 -15.61 -5.01
C LYS A 5 -13.24 -14.60 -5.39
N LYS A 6 -12.20 -15.06 -6.10
CA LYS A 6 -11.09 -14.25 -6.66
C LYS A 6 -11.61 -13.20 -7.65
N GLY A 7 -12.27 -12.16 -7.16
CA GLY A 7 -12.33 -10.88 -7.84
C GLY A 7 -10.95 -10.25 -7.80
N ALA A 8 -10.65 -9.39 -8.77
CA ALA A 8 -9.44 -8.58 -8.74
C ALA A 8 -9.41 -7.77 -7.43
N GLN A 9 -8.46 -8.06 -6.54
CA GLN A 9 -8.34 -7.35 -5.26
C GLN A 9 -8.00 -5.88 -5.52
N SER A 10 -8.59 -4.97 -4.74
CA SER A 10 -8.21 -3.57 -4.74
C SER A 10 -6.88 -3.37 -3.98
N LEU A 11 -6.19 -2.27 -4.28
CA LEU A 11 -4.91 -1.93 -3.64
C LEU A 11 -5.11 -1.70 -2.13
N SER A 12 -6.16 -0.97 -1.76
CA SER A 12 -6.53 -0.70 -0.36
C SER A 12 -6.82 -2.00 0.40
N ALA A 13 -7.51 -2.97 -0.22
CA ALA A 13 -7.79 -4.26 0.42
C ALA A 13 -6.50 -5.06 0.68
N VAL A 14 -5.54 -5.03 -0.24
CA VAL A 14 -4.23 -5.68 -0.06
C VAL A 14 -3.44 -5.01 1.07
N ARG A 15 -3.41 -3.68 1.11
CA ARG A 15 -2.77 -2.91 2.20
C ARG A 15 -3.45 -3.18 3.54
N PHE A 16 -4.77 -3.19 3.59
CA PHE A 16 -5.53 -3.49 4.80
C PHE A 16 -5.16 -4.88 5.32
N GLN A 17 -5.17 -5.91 4.47
CA GLN A 17 -4.76 -7.26 4.85
C GLN A 17 -3.33 -7.29 5.40
N TRP A 18 -2.38 -6.59 4.76
CA TRP A 18 -1.01 -6.47 5.25
C TRP A 18 -0.94 -5.93 6.69
N PHE A 19 -1.71 -4.88 6.98
CA PHE A 19 -1.69 -4.18 8.26
C PHE A 19 -2.61 -4.75 9.32
N THR A 20 -3.59 -5.61 9.02
CA THR A 20 -4.59 -6.04 10.02
C THR A 20 -4.74 -7.55 10.14
N ALA A 21 -4.05 -8.36 9.34
CA ALA A 21 -4.15 -9.82 9.46
C ALA A 21 -3.61 -10.32 10.81
N GLU A 22 -4.32 -11.29 11.39
CA GLU A 22 -3.98 -11.99 12.63
C GLU A 22 -4.06 -13.52 12.35
N PRO A 23 -2.95 -14.28 12.41
CA PRO A 23 -1.56 -13.81 12.52
C PRO A 23 -1.16 -12.94 11.33
N ARG A 24 -0.17 -12.06 11.54
CA ARG A 24 0.34 -11.13 10.52
C ARG A 24 0.66 -11.88 9.22
N VAL A 25 0.44 -11.25 8.06
CA VAL A 25 0.57 -11.92 6.75
C VAL A 25 1.94 -12.59 6.56
N TYR A 26 3.01 -11.98 7.06
CA TYR A 26 4.38 -12.52 7.03
C TYR A 26 4.63 -13.68 8.02
N ALA A 27 3.80 -13.84 9.04
CA ALA A 27 3.85 -14.95 9.99
C ALA A 27 2.97 -16.15 9.57
N SER A 28 2.12 -15.99 8.55
CA SER A 28 1.23 -17.04 8.06
C SER A 28 1.93 -17.96 7.07
N ARG A 29 2.07 -19.25 7.43
CA ARG A 29 2.62 -20.30 6.54
C ARG A 29 1.70 -20.62 5.34
N SER A 30 0.46 -20.16 5.36
CA SER A 30 -0.55 -20.43 4.33
C SER A 30 -0.51 -19.44 3.16
N VAL A 31 0.20 -18.32 3.30
CA VAL A 31 0.33 -17.31 2.24
C VAL A 31 1.50 -17.69 1.33
N LYS A 32 1.23 -17.78 0.02
CA LYS A 32 2.29 -18.04 -0.97
C LYS A 32 3.34 -16.93 -0.94
N LYS A 33 4.62 -17.28 -1.00
CA LYS A 33 5.76 -16.32 -0.98
C LYS A 33 5.62 -15.20 -2.01
N THR A 34 5.11 -15.52 -3.21
CA THR A 34 4.86 -14.53 -4.27
C THR A 34 3.78 -13.51 -3.88
N ALA A 35 2.67 -13.97 -3.29
CA ALA A 35 1.62 -13.07 -2.81
C ALA A 35 2.11 -12.19 -1.66
N LEU A 36 2.94 -12.73 -0.76
CA LEU A 36 3.55 -11.96 0.33
C LEU A 36 4.44 -10.83 -0.22
N TYR A 37 5.26 -11.13 -1.23
CA TYR A 37 6.11 -10.15 -1.90
C TYR A 37 5.28 -9.05 -2.56
N GLU A 38 4.21 -9.41 -3.29
CA GLU A 38 3.31 -8.44 -3.92
C GLU A 38 2.62 -7.54 -2.89
N TYR A 39 2.16 -8.11 -1.78
CA TYR A 39 1.47 -7.38 -0.73
C TYR A 39 2.41 -6.36 -0.07
N ARG A 40 3.65 -6.78 0.24
CA ARG A 40 4.68 -5.90 0.81
C ARG A 40 4.98 -4.73 -0.13
N HIS A 41 5.21 -5.00 -1.42
CA HIS A 41 5.57 -3.95 -2.39
C HIS A 41 4.41 -2.97 -2.61
N LEU A 42 3.19 -3.49 -2.72
CA LEU A 42 2.02 -2.66 -2.89
C LEU A 42 1.77 -1.79 -1.65
N ALA A 43 1.91 -2.34 -0.43
CA ALA A 43 1.83 -1.57 0.80
C ALA A 43 2.88 -0.45 0.84
N GLY A 44 4.13 -0.75 0.45
CA GLY A 44 5.21 0.23 0.38
C GLY A 44 4.95 1.34 -0.64
N TYR A 45 4.54 1.00 -1.88
CA TYR A 45 4.21 2.03 -2.87
C TYR A 45 3.08 2.94 -2.42
N LEU A 46 2.03 2.38 -1.80
CA LEU A 46 0.91 3.19 -1.31
C LEU A 46 1.31 4.20 -0.24
N MET A 47 2.36 3.93 0.55
CA MET A 47 2.86 4.91 1.52
C MET A 47 3.45 6.16 0.86
N LEU A 48 4.00 6.05 -0.35
CA LEU A 48 4.52 7.20 -1.11
C LEU A 48 3.40 8.19 -1.47
N PHE A 49 2.18 7.70 -1.66
CA PHE A 49 1.01 8.46 -2.08
C PHE A 49 0.24 9.10 -0.92
N LEU A 50 0.85 9.20 0.27
CA LEU A 50 0.34 9.94 1.42
C LEU A 50 1.19 11.19 1.65
N PRO A 51 0.82 12.35 1.04
CA PRO A 51 1.64 13.55 1.06
C PRO A 51 1.84 14.17 2.45
N GLU A 52 0.87 13.96 3.33
CA GLU A 52 0.89 14.45 4.72
C GLU A 52 1.57 13.46 5.69
N GLY A 53 2.08 12.33 5.21
CA GLY A 53 2.50 11.23 6.08
C GLY A 53 1.31 10.50 6.70
N PHE A 54 1.57 9.78 7.80
CA PHE A 54 0.56 9.07 8.57
C PHE A 54 1.08 8.65 9.94
N ALA A 55 0.17 8.49 10.89
CA ALA A 55 0.43 7.84 12.17
C ALA A 55 -0.51 6.64 12.34
N LEU A 56 0.05 5.47 12.61
CA LEU A 56 -0.69 4.22 12.83
C LEU A 56 -0.23 3.60 14.14
N ASP A 57 -1.07 3.71 15.16
CA ASP A 57 -0.86 3.08 16.46
C ASP A 57 -1.59 1.73 16.51
N THR A 58 -0.84 0.63 16.62
CA THR A 58 -1.43 -0.72 16.68
C THR A 58 -2.23 -1.00 17.95
N SER A 59 -2.04 -0.19 19.00
CA SER A 59 -2.76 -0.28 20.27
C SER A 59 -4.08 0.51 20.23
N SER A 60 -4.25 1.40 19.26
CA SER A 60 -5.45 2.22 19.12
C SER A 60 -6.65 1.37 18.71
N PRO A 61 -7.82 1.54 19.34
CA PRO A 61 -9.06 0.90 18.87
C PRO A 61 -9.47 1.39 17.47
N ALA A 62 -8.98 2.57 17.05
CA ALA A 62 -9.21 3.13 15.72
C ALA A 62 -8.24 2.59 14.65
N TYR A 63 -7.25 1.76 15.02
CA TYR A 63 -6.20 1.28 14.11
C TYR A 63 -6.76 0.72 12.79
N LYS A 64 -7.78 -0.16 12.87
CA LYS A 64 -8.35 -0.80 11.68
C LYS A 64 -9.07 0.22 10.78
N SER A 65 -9.79 1.19 11.35
CA SER A 65 -10.42 2.25 10.56
C SER A 65 -9.38 3.19 9.94
N GLU A 66 -8.35 3.59 10.68
CA GLU A 66 -7.28 4.47 10.18
C GLU A 66 -6.50 3.79 9.03
N VAL A 67 -6.17 2.51 9.17
CA VAL A 67 -5.55 1.71 8.10
C VAL A 67 -6.42 1.71 6.84
N LEU A 68 -7.74 1.57 6.98
CA LEU A 68 -8.69 1.54 5.87
C LEU A 68 -8.80 2.91 5.18
N GLU A 69 -8.95 3.98 5.96
CA GLU A 69 -9.07 5.35 5.44
C GLU A 69 -7.80 5.78 4.70
N LEU A 70 -6.64 5.60 5.33
CA LEU A 70 -5.34 5.87 4.70
C LEU A 70 -5.12 4.98 3.47
N GLY A 71 -5.56 3.72 3.52
CA GLY A 71 -5.48 2.81 2.38
C GLY A 71 -6.31 3.27 1.19
N ASN A 72 -7.53 3.77 1.44
CA ASN A 72 -8.41 4.30 0.40
C ASN A 72 -7.85 5.60 -0.20
N LYS A 73 -7.35 6.52 0.65
CA LYS A 73 -6.71 7.76 0.21
C LYS A 73 -5.47 7.48 -0.64
N ALA A 74 -4.59 6.62 -0.17
CA ALA A 74 -3.39 6.21 -0.90
C ALA A 74 -3.74 5.55 -2.23
N GLN A 75 -4.74 4.66 -2.27
CA GLN A 75 -5.20 4.03 -3.50
C GLN A 75 -5.70 5.08 -4.50
N GLN A 76 -6.53 6.02 -4.07
CA GLN A 76 -7.06 7.06 -4.96
C GLN A 76 -5.94 7.89 -5.58
N ASN A 77 -4.96 8.28 -4.77
CA ASN A 77 -3.80 9.04 -5.21
C ASN A 77 -2.92 8.23 -6.18
N ALA A 78 -2.65 6.95 -5.87
CA ALA A 78 -1.87 6.06 -6.73
C ALA A 78 -2.55 5.83 -8.09
N LEU A 79 -3.86 5.62 -8.12
CA LEU A 79 -4.62 5.43 -9.36
C LEU A 79 -4.67 6.71 -10.19
N THR A 80 -4.79 7.87 -9.54
CA THR A 80 -4.75 9.18 -10.20
C THR A 80 -3.37 9.41 -10.84
N PHE A 81 -2.30 9.11 -10.11
CA PHE A 81 -0.93 9.15 -10.62
C PHE A 81 -0.76 8.22 -11.84
N LEU A 82 -1.16 6.96 -11.73
CA LEU A 82 -1.08 6.01 -12.85
C LEU A 82 -1.83 6.51 -14.09
N LYS A 83 -3.03 7.08 -13.91
CA LYS A 83 -3.82 7.65 -14.99
C LYS A 83 -3.12 8.84 -15.65
N SER A 84 -2.51 9.74 -14.86
CA SER A 84 -1.73 10.87 -15.38
C SER A 84 -0.51 10.45 -16.20
N HIS A 85 0.01 9.24 -15.95
CA HIS A 85 1.09 8.61 -16.70
C HIS A 85 0.59 7.57 -17.74
N GLY A 86 -0.69 7.65 -18.15
CA GLY A 86 -1.23 6.86 -19.26
C GLY A 86 -1.61 5.41 -18.91
N SER A 87 -1.65 5.03 -17.64
CA SER A 87 -2.07 3.69 -17.21
C SER A 87 -3.50 3.68 -16.66
N SER A 88 -4.34 2.79 -17.20
CA SER A 88 -5.70 2.54 -16.72
C SER A 88 -5.78 1.39 -15.69
N ALA A 89 -4.64 1.00 -15.10
CA ALA A 89 -4.58 -0.13 -14.18
C ALA A 89 -5.27 0.15 -12.85
N VAL A 90 -6.29 -0.64 -12.50
CA VAL A 90 -7.08 -0.50 -11.25
C VAL A 90 -6.92 -1.67 -10.28
N ALA A 91 -6.73 -2.88 -10.81
CA ALA A 91 -6.55 -4.08 -9.98
C ALA A 91 -5.18 -4.11 -9.31
N ALA A 92 -5.07 -4.66 -8.10
CA ALA A 92 -3.83 -4.69 -7.33
C ALA A 92 -2.62 -5.24 -8.13
N GLY A 93 -2.80 -6.37 -8.82
CA GLY A 93 -1.72 -6.97 -9.62
C GLY A 93 -1.28 -6.13 -10.81
N THR A 94 -2.23 -5.54 -11.55
CA THR A 94 -1.89 -4.71 -12.73
C THR A 94 -1.37 -3.33 -12.31
N ALA A 95 -1.92 -2.74 -11.25
CA ALA A 95 -1.43 -1.49 -10.69
C ALA A 95 -0.02 -1.67 -10.11
N LEU A 96 0.28 -2.77 -9.43
CA LEU A 96 1.63 -3.09 -8.97
C LEU A 96 2.62 -3.24 -10.14
N LYS A 97 2.19 -3.88 -11.24
CA LYS A 97 3.01 -3.96 -12.46
C LYS A 97 3.28 -2.56 -13.04
N ALA A 98 2.27 -1.70 -13.11
CA ALA A 98 2.40 -0.34 -13.59
C ALA A 98 3.31 0.51 -12.69
N LEU A 99 3.14 0.44 -11.36
CA LEU A 99 3.99 1.14 -10.39
C LEU A 99 5.47 0.71 -10.49
N ARG A 100 5.74 -0.59 -10.65
CA ARG A 100 7.11 -1.08 -10.91
C ARG A 100 7.69 -0.49 -12.20
N GLN A 101 6.89 -0.36 -13.25
CA GLN A 101 7.33 0.28 -14.48
C GLN A 101 7.62 1.77 -14.27
N MET A 102 6.76 2.48 -13.53
CA MET A 102 6.98 3.89 -13.20
C MET A 102 8.27 4.10 -12.40
N GLN A 103 8.57 3.21 -11.46
CA GLN A 103 9.84 3.24 -10.72
C GLN A 103 11.05 3.05 -11.65
N LYS A 104 11.01 2.08 -12.56
CA LYS A 104 12.09 1.85 -13.54
C LYS A 104 12.34 3.06 -14.45
N LEU A 105 11.29 3.86 -14.69
CA LEU A 105 11.34 5.07 -15.50
C LEU A 105 11.70 6.33 -14.68
N GLY A 106 12.02 6.19 -13.39
CA GLY A 106 12.33 7.31 -12.49
C GLY A 106 11.12 8.19 -12.13
N LYS A 107 9.90 7.79 -12.48
CA LYS A 107 8.68 8.61 -12.28
C LYS A 107 8.22 8.65 -10.83
N LEU A 108 8.80 7.82 -9.95
CA LEU A 108 8.52 7.83 -8.52
C LEU A 108 9.62 8.51 -7.71
N ASP A 109 10.70 9.00 -8.33
CA ASP A 109 11.89 9.47 -7.62
C ASP A 109 11.58 10.66 -6.72
N GLU A 110 10.77 11.60 -7.21
CA GLU A 110 10.30 12.74 -6.40
C GLU A 110 9.47 12.29 -5.20
N LEU A 111 8.52 11.35 -5.40
CA LEU A 111 7.69 10.81 -4.32
C LEU A 111 8.54 10.05 -3.29
N ILE A 112 9.59 9.35 -3.72
CA ILE A 112 10.54 8.66 -2.85
C ILE A 112 11.35 9.67 -2.04
N THR A 113 11.85 10.74 -2.67
CA THR A 113 12.57 11.82 -1.97
C THR A 113 11.68 12.47 -0.90
N GLN A 114 10.46 12.89 -1.27
CA GLN A 114 9.51 13.48 -0.32
C GLN A 114 9.15 12.52 0.81
N PHE A 115 9.06 11.22 0.52
CA PHE A 115 8.81 10.21 1.55
C PHE A 115 9.98 10.13 2.56
N HIS A 116 11.23 10.16 2.10
CA HIS A 116 12.39 10.22 3.01
C HIS A 116 12.42 11.50 3.83
N GLU A 117 12.06 12.65 3.25
CA GLU A 117 11.93 13.90 4.02
C GLU A 117 10.88 13.80 5.13
N ARG A 118 9.74 13.14 4.85
CA ARG A 118 8.70 12.89 5.85
C ARG A 118 9.18 11.96 6.98
N ILE A 119 9.97 10.94 6.65
CA ILE A 119 10.63 10.09 7.67
C ILE A 119 11.53 10.97 8.56
N ASN A 120 12.38 11.80 7.95
CA ASN A 120 13.31 12.64 8.70
C ASN A 120 12.61 13.68 9.59
N ARG A 121 11.41 14.14 9.19
CA ARG A 121 10.56 15.03 9.98
C ARG A 121 9.77 14.32 11.08
N GLY A 122 9.77 12.99 11.12
CA GLY A 122 9.03 12.20 12.12
C GLY A 122 7.51 12.19 11.90
N VAL A 123 7.01 12.56 10.72
CA VAL A 123 5.56 12.57 10.41
C VAL A 123 5.05 11.21 9.90
N ILE A 124 5.90 10.18 9.94
CA ILE A 124 5.55 8.80 9.62
C ILE A 124 5.77 7.95 10.86
N VAL A 125 4.67 7.53 11.48
CA VAL A 125 4.68 6.69 12.69
C VAL A 125 3.87 5.43 12.40
N GLY A 126 4.44 4.26 12.67
CA GLY A 126 3.73 2.99 12.56
C GLY A 126 4.58 1.88 11.92
N PRO A 127 4.01 0.67 11.77
CA PRO A 127 4.73 -0.44 11.18
C PRO A 127 5.05 -0.12 9.71
N THR A 128 6.34 0.01 9.37
CA THR A 128 6.77 0.05 7.97
C THR A 128 6.86 -1.39 7.43
N PRO A 129 6.31 -1.68 6.23
CA PRO A 129 6.30 -3.02 5.64
C PRO A 129 7.66 -3.71 5.51
#